data_AF-A0AAD5RKF6-F1
#
_entry.id   AF-A0AAD5RKF6-F1
#
_cell.length_a   1.000
_cell.length_b   1.000
_cell.length_c   1.000
_cell.angle_alpha   90.00
_cell.angle_beta   90.00
_cell.angle_gamma   90.00
#
_symmetry.space_group_name_H-M   'P 1'
#
loop_
_entity.id
_entity.type
_entity.pdbx_description
1 polymer ?
#
loop_
_entity_poly.entity_id
_entity_poly.type
_entity_poly.pdbx_seq_one_letter_code
_entity_poly.pdbx_strand_id
1 'polypeptide(L)'
;MATAIQASYNHQVFNSLPYLKDAVARYEEANNPIEIIGAELGELFTKHGVEGTLSLALLHRHFEMAPDERLVEHGDMSVPWQVNDQIEDLPVKAPSGKLVGRTFKLMDGTVVPVEFGFNPSHGPAPYRPLPDAPEFYRELSAILERDGLSDIIGLATISGKYEPGYIVTERTFGGVNVMTHDNYARL
;
A
#
# COMPACT_ATOMS: atom_id res chain seq x y z
N MET A 1 8.58 16.38 19.17
CA MET A 1 8.30 14.94 19.10
C MET A 1 6.99 14.79 18.34
N ALA A 2 7.05 14.40 17.07
CA ALA A 2 5.85 14.14 16.28
C ALA A 2 5.37 12.72 16.56
N THR A 3 4.19 12.61 17.15
CA THR A 3 3.55 11.38 17.61
C THR A 3 3.08 10.56 16.40
N ALA A 4 3.27 9.24 16.46
CA ALA A 4 3.09 8.31 15.35
C ALA A 4 1.77 8.49 14.57
N ILE A 5 1.89 8.84 13.29
CA ILE A 5 0.78 8.77 12.33
C ILE A 5 0.55 7.35 11.84
N GLN A 6 1.59 6.51 11.91
CA GLN A 6 1.52 5.15 11.44
C GLN A 6 1.07 4.22 12.57
N ALA A 7 -0.03 3.52 12.36
CA ALA A 7 -0.53 2.52 13.29
C ALA A 7 0.21 1.18 13.13
N SER A 8 0.04 0.30 14.12
CA SER A 8 0.46 -1.10 14.01
C SER A 8 -0.39 -1.85 13.00
N TYR A 9 0.18 -2.90 12.40
CA TYR A 9 -0.54 -3.82 11.54
C TYR A 9 -1.72 -4.46 12.27
N ASN A 10 -2.83 -4.64 11.56
CA ASN A 10 -3.99 -5.39 12.02
C ASN A 10 -4.55 -6.24 10.87
N HIS A 11 -4.46 -7.57 11.00
CA HIS A 11 -4.98 -8.50 9.99
C HIS A 11 -6.47 -8.32 9.72
N GLN A 12 -7.26 -7.85 10.69
CA GLN A 12 -8.68 -7.58 10.49
C GLN A 12 -8.89 -6.38 9.57
N VAL A 13 -8.01 -5.38 9.61
CA VAL A 13 -8.06 -4.25 8.66
C VAL A 13 -7.77 -4.76 7.25
N PHE A 14 -6.74 -5.58 7.06
CA PHE A 14 -6.47 -6.22 5.77
C PHE A 14 -7.64 -7.09 5.30
N ASN A 15 -8.18 -7.95 6.17
CA ASN A 15 -9.28 -8.85 5.82
C ASN A 15 -10.60 -8.10 5.58
N SER A 16 -10.74 -6.86 6.06
CA SER A 16 -11.91 -6.02 5.76
C SER A 16 -11.89 -5.44 4.34
N LEU A 17 -10.73 -5.47 3.66
CA LEU A 17 -10.62 -4.97 2.30
C LEU A 17 -11.42 -5.85 1.33
N PRO A 18 -12.04 -5.28 0.29
CA PRO A 18 -12.71 -6.06 -0.75
C PRO A 18 -11.71 -6.91 -1.53
N TYR A 19 -12.19 -7.97 -2.18
CA TYR A 19 -11.39 -8.63 -3.22
C TYR A 19 -11.23 -7.70 -4.43
N LEU A 20 -10.17 -7.88 -5.22
CA LEU A 20 -9.82 -7.01 -6.35
C LEU A 20 -11.01 -6.67 -7.26
N LYS A 21 -11.82 -7.67 -7.64
CA LYS A 21 -12.99 -7.46 -8.50
C LYS A 21 -14.00 -6.49 -7.88
N ASP A 22 -14.28 -6.65 -6.58
CA ASP A 22 -15.22 -5.80 -5.87
C ASP A 22 -14.63 -4.42 -5.60
N ALA A 23 -13.31 -4.33 -5.40
CA ALA A 23 -12.58 -3.07 -5.27
C ALA A 23 -12.68 -2.23 -6.56
N VAL A 24 -12.49 -2.86 -7.72
CA VAL A 24 -12.65 -2.22 -9.03
C VAL A 24 -14.09 -1.77 -9.23
N ALA A 25 -15.09 -2.61 -8.93
CA ALA A 25 -16.49 -2.22 -9.03
C ALA A 25 -16.81 -0.99 -8.14
N ARG A 26 -16.33 -0.98 -6.89
CA ARG A 26 -16.50 0.17 -5.99
C ARG A 26 -15.83 1.43 -6.52
N TYR A 27 -14.64 1.30 -7.12
CA TYR A 27 -13.96 2.42 -7.77
C TYR A 27 -14.77 2.96 -8.95
N GLU A 28 -15.27 2.09 -9.83
CA GLU A 28 -16.07 2.48 -10.99
C GLU A 28 -17.43 3.10 -10.61
N GLU A 29 -18.02 2.67 -9.50
CA GLU A 29 -19.28 3.19 -8.96
C GLU A 29 -19.09 4.49 -8.15
N ALA A 30 -17.85 4.84 -7.77
CA ALA A 30 -17.57 6.06 -7.03
C ALA A 30 -17.86 7.32 -7.88
N ASN A 31 -18.22 8.41 -7.21
CA ASN A 31 -18.58 9.65 -7.88
C ASN A 31 -17.32 10.40 -8.36
N ASN A 32 -17.02 10.29 -9.65
CA ASN A 32 -15.91 10.97 -10.34
C ASN A 32 -14.50 10.77 -9.72
N PRO A 33 -14.09 9.54 -9.38
CA PRO A 33 -12.81 9.30 -8.71
C PRO A 33 -11.61 9.77 -9.55
N ILE A 34 -11.69 9.67 -10.88
CA ILE A 34 -10.61 10.07 -11.78
C ILE A 34 -10.35 11.58 -11.78
N GLU A 35 -11.39 12.39 -11.62
CA GLU A 35 -11.27 13.85 -11.56
C GLU A 35 -10.65 14.27 -10.23
N ILE A 36 -11.09 13.68 -9.12
CA ILE A 36 -10.52 13.89 -7.78
C ILE A 36 -9.04 13.47 -7.76
N ILE A 37 -8.72 12.32 -8.34
CA ILE A 37 -7.34 11.83 -8.44
C ILE A 37 -6.47 12.77 -9.28
N GLY A 38 -6.94 13.13 -10.47
CA GLY A 38 -6.17 13.91 -11.43
C GLY A 38 -5.96 15.37 -11.02
N ALA A 39 -6.94 15.97 -10.33
CA ALA A 39 -6.89 17.36 -9.90
C ALA A 39 -6.42 17.46 -8.44
N GLU A 40 -7.30 17.19 -7.48
CA GLU A 40 -7.06 17.50 -6.06
C GLU A 40 -5.93 16.67 -5.45
N LEU A 41 -5.94 15.35 -5.67
CA LEU A 41 -4.88 14.48 -5.15
C LEU A 41 -3.54 14.75 -5.87
N GLY A 42 -3.56 15.02 -7.17
CA GLY A 42 -2.36 15.42 -7.91
C GLY A 42 -1.72 16.71 -7.37
N GLU A 43 -2.54 17.73 -7.11
CA GLU A 43 -2.09 18.98 -6.48
C GLU A 43 -1.57 18.75 -5.06
N LEU A 44 -2.24 17.90 -4.26
CA LEU A 44 -1.79 17.55 -2.92
C LEU A 44 -0.41 16.89 -2.93
N PHE A 45 -0.19 15.91 -3.81
CA PHE A 45 1.10 15.22 -3.92
C PHE A 45 2.22 16.21 -4.22
N THR A 46 1.98 17.09 -5.20
CA THR A 46 2.94 18.14 -5.62
C THR A 46 3.19 19.15 -4.50
N LYS A 47 2.13 19.60 -3.80
CA LYS A 47 2.21 20.56 -2.69
C LYS A 47 3.12 20.06 -1.57
N HIS A 48 3.10 18.76 -1.29
CA HIS A 48 3.90 18.14 -0.23
C HIS A 48 5.21 17.50 -0.72
N GLY A 49 5.50 17.52 -2.02
CA GLY A 49 6.73 16.98 -2.58
C GLY A 49 6.87 15.46 -2.44
N VAL A 50 5.76 14.72 -2.47
CA VAL A 50 5.73 13.26 -2.25
C VAL A 50 5.57 12.45 -3.54
N GLU A 51 5.43 13.09 -4.70
CA GLU A 51 5.20 12.48 -6.02
C GLU A 51 6.30 11.52 -6.48
N GLY A 52 7.51 11.64 -5.96
CA GLY A 52 8.62 10.71 -6.21
C GLY A 52 8.75 9.58 -5.19
N THR A 53 7.93 9.58 -4.12
CA THR A 53 8.08 8.68 -2.97
C THR A 53 6.82 7.87 -2.69
N LEU A 54 5.65 8.45 -2.94
CA LEU A 54 4.35 7.86 -2.70
C LEU A 54 3.55 7.77 -4.00
N SER A 55 2.64 6.81 -4.04
CA SER A 55 1.67 6.58 -5.09
C SER A 55 0.32 6.25 -4.46
N LEU A 56 -0.76 6.40 -5.23
CA LEU A 56 -2.09 5.92 -4.81
C LEU A 56 -2.18 4.42 -5.06
N ALA A 57 -2.90 3.72 -4.18
CA ALA A 57 -3.18 2.29 -4.29
C ALA A 57 -4.69 2.04 -4.27
N LEU A 58 -5.19 1.16 -5.13
CA LEU A 58 -6.54 0.62 -4.99
C LEU A 58 -6.54 -0.41 -3.86
N LEU A 59 -7.27 -0.12 -2.79
CA LEU A 59 -7.31 -0.97 -1.60
C LEU A 59 -8.10 -2.25 -1.89
N HIS A 60 -7.41 -3.38 -1.79
CA HIS A 60 -8.01 -4.69 -1.95
C HIS A 60 -7.20 -5.76 -1.20
N ARG A 61 -7.79 -6.95 -1.03
CA ARG A 61 -7.10 -8.15 -0.54
C ARG A 61 -7.05 -9.22 -1.62
N HIS A 62 -6.01 -10.04 -1.57
CA HIS A 62 -5.87 -11.21 -2.44
C HIS A 62 -6.54 -12.46 -1.85
N PHE A 63 -6.42 -12.66 -0.54
CA PHE A 63 -6.92 -13.78 0.24
C PHE A 63 -7.11 -13.36 1.71
N GLU A 64 -7.55 -14.27 2.56
CA GLU A 64 -7.65 -14.00 4.00
C GLU A 64 -6.31 -14.29 4.69
N MET A 65 -5.94 -13.43 5.64
CA MET A 65 -4.72 -13.53 6.43
C MET A 65 -5.04 -14.01 7.84
N ALA A 66 -4.21 -14.92 8.37
CA ALA A 66 -4.26 -15.28 9.78
C ALA A 66 -3.70 -14.13 10.67
N PRO A 67 -3.98 -14.15 11.99
CA PRO A 67 -3.55 -13.09 12.89
C PRO A 67 -2.04 -12.85 12.94
N ASP A 68 -1.26 -13.91 12.78
CA ASP A 68 0.20 -13.96 12.80
C ASP A 68 0.83 -13.80 11.41
N GLU A 69 0.01 -13.51 10.39
CA GLU A 69 0.48 -13.38 9.01
C GLU A 69 0.51 -11.94 8.52
N ARG A 70 1.53 -11.64 7.72
CA ARG A 70 1.67 -10.39 6.97
C ARG A 70 1.90 -10.71 5.50
N LEU A 71 1.27 -9.95 4.61
CA LEU A 71 1.49 -10.13 3.18
C LEU A 71 2.80 -9.45 2.81
N VAL A 72 3.78 -10.25 2.37
CA VAL A 72 5.15 -9.78 2.10
C VAL A 72 5.49 -9.91 0.62
N GLU A 73 5.78 -8.78 -0.01
CA GLU A 73 6.31 -8.65 -1.36
C GLU A 73 7.82 -8.97 -1.38
N HIS A 74 8.19 -10.00 -2.14
CA HIS A 74 9.57 -10.36 -2.43
C HIS A 74 9.73 -10.79 -3.90
N GLY A 75 10.53 -10.02 -4.66
CA GLY A 75 10.59 -10.18 -6.11
C GLY A 75 9.24 -9.85 -6.76
N ASP A 76 8.76 -10.75 -7.61
CA ASP A 76 7.48 -10.61 -8.35
C ASP A 76 6.32 -11.36 -7.68
N MET A 77 6.43 -11.62 -6.37
CA MET A 77 5.39 -12.32 -5.61
C MET A 77 5.12 -11.64 -4.28
N SER A 78 3.87 -11.75 -3.83
CA SER A 78 3.47 -11.46 -2.45
C SER A 78 2.91 -12.72 -1.79
N VAL A 79 3.47 -13.08 -0.65
CA VAL A 79 3.14 -14.32 0.08
C VAL A 79 2.92 -14.03 1.56
N PRO A 80 2.04 -14.78 2.25
CA PRO A 80 1.86 -14.66 3.68
C PRO A 80 3.13 -15.14 4.39
N TRP A 81 3.73 -14.27 5.20
CA TRP A 81 4.80 -14.64 6.11
C TRP A 81 4.25 -14.69 7.51
N GLN A 82 4.58 -15.78 8.19
CA GLN A 82 4.38 -15.96 9.61
C GLN A 82 5.38 -15.06 10.36
N VAL A 83 4.88 -14.08 11.09
CA VAL A 83 5.67 -13.11 11.83
C VAL A 83 5.29 -13.23 13.30
N ASN A 84 6.14 -13.90 14.09
CA ASN A 84 5.87 -14.13 15.51
C ASN A 84 5.59 -12.81 16.25
N ASP A 85 4.40 -12.72 16.82
CA ASP A 85 3.83 -11.51 17.40
C ASP A 85 4.58 -11.01 18.64
N GLN A 86 5.22 -9.87 18.51
CA GLN A 86 4.93 -8.73 19.39
C GLN A 86 4.76 -7.52 18.48
N ILE A 87 3.86 -6.62 18.85
CA ILE A 87 3.59 -5.35 18.19
C ILE A 87 4.92 -4.60 18.02
N GLU A 88 5.56 -4.73 16.85
CA GLU A 88 6.77 -3.99 16.52
C GLU A 88 6.41 -2.76 15.69
N ASP A 89 6.89 -1.59 16.12
CA ASP A 89 6.98 -0.40 15.29
C ASP A 89 7.67 -0.76 13.98
N LEU A 90 7.18 -0.26 12.84
CA LEU A 90 7.86 -0.49 11.57
C LEU A 90 9.22 0.22 11.55
N PRO A 91 10.27 -0.41 10.96
CA PRO A 91 10.27 -1.70 10.27
C PRO A 91 10.35 -2.91 11.23
N VAL A 92 9.63 -3.99 10.91
CA VAL A 92 9.61 -5.22 11.72
C VAL A 92 10.80 -6.09 11.41
N LYS A 93 11.47 -6.64 12.42
CA LYS A 93 12.60 -7.54 12.21
C LYS A 93 12.14 -8.87 11.61
N ALA A 94 12.88 -9.35 10.62
CA ALA A 94 12.67 -10.66 10.02
C ALA A 94 13.99 -11.43 9.99
N PRO A 95 13.97 -12.78 9.91
CA PRO A 95 15.18 -13.55 9.68
C PRO A 95 15.93 -13.00 8.45
N SER A 96 17.19 -12.59 8.65
CA SER A 96 18.05 -12.06 7.60
C SER A 96 17.53 -10.79 6.90
N GLY A 97 16.72 -9.97 7.57
CA GLY A 97 16.27 -8.69 7.02
C GLY A 97 15.26 -7.94 7.88
N LYS A 98 14.43 -7.14 7.22
CA LYS A 98 13.34 -6.39 7.85
C LYS A 98 12.16 -6.22 6.90
N LEU A 99 10.95 -6.22 7.45
CA LEU A 99 9.72 -5.89 6.75
C LEU A 99 9.46 -4.39 6.88
N VAL A 100 9.13 -3.76 5.76
CA VAL A 100 8.80 -2.34 5.68
C VAL A 100 7.39 -2.22 5.11
N GLY A 101 6.55 -1.36 5.68
CA GLY A 101 5.21 -1.12 5.12
C GLY A 101 5.31 -0.65 3.67
N ARG A 102 4.46 -1.22 2.81
CA ARG A 102 4.49 -1.01 1.36
C ARG A 102 3.19 -0.40 0.85
N THR A 103 2.07 -0.89 1.35
CA THR A 103 0.73 -0.39 1.03
C THR A 103 0.01 -0.08 2.33
N PHE A 104 -0.75 1.00 2.35
CA PHE A 104 -1.35 1.55 3.56
C PHE A 104 -2.77 2.02 3.33
N LYS A 105 -3.64 1.75 4.30
CA LYS A 105 -4.98 2.33 4.40
C LYS A 105 -4.94 3.54 5.34
N LEU A 106 -5.68 4.60 5.00
CA LEU A 106 -5.89 5.72 5.92
C LEU A 106 -7.16 5.48 6.74
N MET A 107 -7.05 5.62 8.06
CA MET A 107 -8.17 5.45 9.00
C MET A 107 -8.02 6.41 10.17
N ASP A 108 -9.04 7.25 10.41
CA ASP A 108 -9.10 8.16 11.57
C ASP A 108 -7.83 9.03 11.73
N GLY A 109 -7.30 9.55 10.61
CA GLY A 109 -6.06 10.34 10.59
C GLY A 109 -4.77 9.54 10.83
N THR A 110 -4.86 8.20 10.87
CA THR A 110 -3.72 7.29 10.96
C THR A 110 -3.51 6.52 9.67
N VAL A 111 -2.28 6.08 9.45
CA VAL A 111 -1.87 5.31 8.27
C VAL A 111 -1.56 3.89 8.74
N VAL A 112 -2.40 2.92 8.35
CA VAL A 112 -2.33 1.52 8.75
C VAL A 112 -1.65 0.72 7.64
N PRO A 113 -0.51 0.06 7.87
CA PRO A 113 0.09 -0.81 6.87
C PRO A 113 -0.82 -2.02 6.63
N VAL A 114 -1.02 -2.38 5.36
CA VAL A 114 -1.80 -3.56 4.95
C VAL A 114 -0.93 -4.55 4.18
N GLU A 115 0.14 -4.09 3.53
CA GLU A 115 1.12 -4.93 2.85
C GLU A 115 2.55 -4.49 3.19
N PHE A 116 3.51 -5.40 3.03
CA PHE A 116 4.91 -5.17 3.41
C PHE A 116 5.86 -5.57 2.29
N GLY A 117 6.99 -4.90 2.20
CA GLY A 117 8.13 -5.33 1.39
C GLY A 117 9.27 -5.84 2.28
N PHE A 118 9.95 -6.89 1.83
CA PHE A 118 11.13 -7.42 2.52
C PHE A 118 12.44 -6.78 2.04
N ASN A 119 13.18 -6.18 2.97
CA ASN A 119 14.54 -5.70 2.76
C ASN A 119 15.53 -6.68 3.40
N PRO A 120 16.38 -7.39 2.62
CA PRO A 120 17.39 -8.29 3.18
C PRO A 120 18.47 -7.53 3.95
N SER A 121 19.08 -8.17 4.95
CA SER A 121 20.22 -7.63 5.72
C SER A 121 21.48 -7.43 4.86
N HIS A 122 21.61 -8.24 3.81
CA HIS A 122 22.70 -8.17 2.85
C HIS A 122 22.10 -8.07 1.44
N GLY A 123 22.48 -7.02 0.72
CA GLY A 123 21.99 -6.76 -0.63
C GLY A 123 21.17 -5.46 -0.74
N PRO A 124 20.48 -5.25 -1.87
CA PRO A 124 19.66 -4.06 -2.08
C PRO A 124 18.46 -4.05 -1.14
N ALA A 125 18.13 -2.87 -0.62
CA ALA A 125 16.94 -2.60 0.18
C ALA A 125 15.94 -1.78 -0.66
N PRO A 126 15.13 -2.42 -1.51
CA PRO A 126 14.28 -1.72 -2.48
C PRO A 126 13.09 -0.98 -1.87
N TYR A 127 12.66 -1.35 -0.65
CA TYR A 127 11.48 -0.78 -0.02
C TYR A 127 11.85 0.34 0.96
N ARG A 128 11.13 1.45 0.88
CA ARG A 128 11.33 2.64 1.72
C ARG A 128 10.22 2.75 2.76
N PRO A 129 10.53 3.24 3.98
CA PRO A 129 9.50 3.55 4.96
C PRO A 129 8.64 4.72 4.45
N LEU A 130 7.48 4.94 5.10
CA LEU A 130 6.69 6.14 4.86
C LEU A 130 7.54 7.40 5.16
N PRO A 131 7.43 8.46 4.33
CA PRO A 131 8.05 9.74 4.62
C PRO A 131 7.39 10.41 5.84
N ASP A 132 8.16 11.22 6.57
CA ASP A 132 7.63 12.05 7.66
C ASP A 132 6.90 13.27 7.08
N ALA A 133 5.61 13.10 6.80
CA ALA A 133 4.77 14.09 6.13
C ALA A 133 3.38 14.22 6.80
N PRO A 134 3.32 14.62 8.09
CA PRO A 134 2.08 14.64 8.87
C PRO A 134 0.92 15.37 8.22
N GLU A 135 1.19 16.55 7.67
CA GLU A 135 0.15 17.37 7.06
C GLU A 135 -0.38 16.78 5.76
N PHE A 136 0.46 16.09 5.00
CA PHE A 136 0.04 15.37 3.80
C PHE A 136 -0.98 14.29 4.15
N TYR A 137 -0.70 13.45 5.17
CA TYR A 137 -1.61 12.37 5.56
C TYR A 137 -2.94 12.90 6.09
N ARG A 138 -2.91 14.01 6.84
CA ARG A 138 -4.13 14.66 7.35
C ARG A 138 -4.99 15.20 6.22
N GLU A 139 -4.40 15.95 5.28
CA GLU A 139 -5.12 16.52 4.13
C GLU A 139 -5.63 15.41 3.19
N LEU A 140 -4.83 14.36 2.97
CA LEU A 140 -5.25 13.21 2.19
C LEU A 140 -6.46 12.52 2.81
N SER A 141 -6.42 12.23 4.13
CA SER A 141 -7.56 11.62 4.84
C SER A 141 -8.83 12.45 4.66
N ALA A 142 -8.72 13.77 4.81
CA ALA A 142 -9.86 14.68 4.66
C ALA A 142 -10.46 14.66 3.24
N ILE A 143 -9.64 14.62 2.19
CA ILE A 143 -10.12 14.53 0.80
C ILE A 143 -10.80 13.18 0.58
N LEU A 144 -10.14 12.08 0.97
CA LEU A 144 -10.69 10.74 0.79
C LEU A 144 -12.02 10.54 1.54
N GLU A 145 -12.13 11.08 2.76
CA GLU A 145 -13.35 11.00 3.57
C GLU A 145 -14.48 11.84 2.97
N ARG A 146 -14.18 13.08 2.57
CA ARG A 146 -15.16 13.99 1.95
C ARG A 146 -15.79 13.38 0.71
N ASP A 147 -14.99 12.69 -0.11
CA ASP A 147 -15.43 12.17 -1.40
C ASP A 147 -15.82 10.68 -1.37
N GLY A 148 -15.84 10.05 -0.18
CA GLY A 148 -16.22 8.65 -0.03
C GLY A 148 -15.22 7.64 -0.61
N LEU A 149 -13.95 8.02 -0.70
CA LEU A 149 -12.86 7.22 -1.27
C LEU A 149 -12.00 6.51 -0.22
N SER A 150 -12.19 6.73 1.09
CA SER A 150 -11.32 6.18 2.16
C SER A 150 -11.23 4.65 2.22
N ASP A 151 -12.26 3.95 1.73
CA ASP A 151 -12.28 2.48 1.65
C ASP A 151 -11.92 1.94 0.26
N ILE A 152 -11.57 2.83 -0.67
CA ILE A 152 -11.26 2.53 -2.07
C ILE A 152 -9.79 2.83 -2.37
N ILE A 153 -9.31 4.01 -1.93
CA ILE A 153 -7.98 4.51 -2.24
C ILE A 153 -7.13 4.55 -0.97
N GLY A 154 -5.90 4.05 -1.10
CA GLY A 154 -4.86 4.10 -0.09
C GLY A 154 -3.55 4.64 -0.67
N LEU A 155 -2.47 4.40 0.06
CA LEU A 155 -1.13 4.79 -0.32
C LEU A 155 -0.23 3.60 -0.56
N ALA A 156 0.74 3.78 -1.45
CA ALA A 156 1.80 2.84 -1.74
C ALA A 156 3.14 3.58 -1.77
N THR A 157 4.19 3.04 -1.13
CA THR A 157 5.54 3.58 -1.29
C THR A 157 6.11 3.17 -2.63
N ILE A 158 6.63 4.12 -3.40
CA ILE A 158 7.28 3.84 -4.68
C ILE A 158 8.58 3.08 -4.38
N SER A 159 8.66 1.84 -4.85
CA SER A 159 9.90 1.08 -4.87
C SER A 159 10.58 1.26 -6.22
N GLY A 160 11.90 1.07 -6.29
CA GLY A 160 12.67 1.18 -7.53
C GLY A 160 12.38 0.11 -8.60
N LYS A 161 11.23 -0.59 -8.50
CA LYS A 161 10.79 -1.64 -9.42
C LYS A 161 9.89 -1.14 -10.56
N TYR A 162 9.27 0.02 -10.40
CA TYR A 162 8.32 0.53 -11.40
C TYR A 162 9.05 1.38 -12.43
N GLU A 163 9.27 0.80 -13.61
CA GLU A 163 9.82 1.52 -14.76
C GLU A 163 8.68 2.22 -15.54
N PRO A 164 8.85 3.49 -15.95
CA PRO A 164 7.90 4.14 -16.84
C PRO A 164 7.67 3.32 -18.12
N GLY A 165 6.40 3.10 -18.50
CA GLY A 165 6.05 2.35 -19.70
C GLY A 165 5.81 0.85 -19.50
N TYR A 166 5.72 0.39 -18.25
CA TYR A 166 5.25 -0.96 -17.91
C TYR A 166 3.94 -0.92 -17.14
N ILE A 167 3.10 -1.93 -17.37
CA ILE A 167 1.92 -2.23 -16.55
C ILE A 167 2.26 -3.46 -15.73
N VAL A 168 2.07 -3.37 -14.42
CA VAL A 168 2.10 -4.54 -13.55
C VAL A 168 0.69 -5.13 -13.51
N THR A 169 0.56 -6.36 -13.96
CA THR A 169 -0.66 -7.15 -13.81
C THR A 169 -0.48 -8.11 -12.64
N GLU A 170 -1.54 -8.38 -11.90
CA GLU A 170 -1.48 -9.28 -10.74
C GLU A 170 -2.46 -10.43 -10.87
N ARG A 171 -2.05 -11.60 -10.38
CA ARG A 171 -2.90 -12.79 -10.28
C ARG A 171 -2.67 -13.53 -8.99
N THR A 172 -3.77 -13.89 -8.35
CA THR A 172 -3.76 -14.67 -7.11
C THR A 172 -4.01 -16.15 -7.38
N PHE A 173 -3.13 -17.01 -6.86
CA PHE A 173 -3.22 -18.47 -6.92
C PHE A 173 -3.16 -19.03 -5.49
N GLY A 174 -4.32 -19.37 -4.92
CA GLY A 174 -4.39 -19.77 -3.51
C GLY A 174 -3.88 -18.64 -2.60
N GLY A 175 -2.91 -18.94 -1.74
CA GLY A 175 -2.27 -17.96 -0.84
C GLY A 175 -1.07 -17.23 -1.43
N VAL A 176 -0.96 -17.10 -2.76
CA VAL A 176 0.16 -16.42 -3.42
C VAL A 176 -0.37 -15.41 -4.42
N ASN A 177 0.10 -14.16 -4.35
CA ASN A 177 -0.10 -13.18 -5.42
C ASN A 177 1.16 -13.11 -6.29
N VAL A 178 0.98 -13.09 -7.60
CA VAL A 178 2.06 -13.02 -8.59
C VAL A 178 1.88 -11.76 -9.44
N MET A 179 2.92 -10.94 -9.51
CA MET A 179 2.99 -9.74 -10.33
C MET A 179 3.72 -10.05 -11.63
N THR A 180 3.17 -9.60 -12.77
CA THR A 180 3.79 -9.74 -14.09
C THR A 180 3.95 -8.38 -14.74
N HIS A 181 5.13 -8.11 -15.29
CA HIS A 181 5.46 -6.83 -15.92
C HIS A 181 5.22 -6.93 -17.43
N ASP A 182 4.14 -6.30 -17.90
CA ASP A 182 3.77 -6.25 -19.30
C ASP A 182 4.17 -4.89 -19.90
N ASN A 183 4.76 -4.94 -21.09
CA ASN A 183 5.20 -3.75 -21.82
C ASN A 183 4.01 -3.07 -22.52
N TYR A 184 3.87 -1.74 -22.38
CA TYR A 184 2.84 -0.95 -23.07
C TYR A 184 2.79 -1.16 -24.59
N ALA A 185 3.95 -1.43 -25.22
CA ALA A 185 4.06 -1.59 -26.67
C ALA A 185 3.47 -2.90 -27.24
N ARG A 186 2.87 -3.76 -26.40
CA ARG A 186 2.33 -5.07 -26.79
C ARG A 186 0.84 -5.26 -26.51
N LEU A 187 0.15 -4.23 -26.02
CA LEU A 187 -1.31 -4.18 -25.86
C LEU A 187 -1.91 -3.29 -26.95
#